data_AF-A0A969EK86-F1
#
_entry.id   AF-A0A969EK86-F1
#
_cell.length_a   1.000
_cell.length_b   1.000
_cell.length_c   1.000
_cell.angle_alpha   90.00
_cell.angle_beta   90.00
_cell.angle_gamma   90.00
#
_symmetry.space_group_name_H-M   'P 1'
#
loop_
_entity.id
_entity.type
_entity.pdbx_description
1 polymer ?
#
loop_
_entity_poly.entity_id
_entity_poly.type
_entity_poly.pdbx_seq_one_letter_code
_entity_poly.pdbx_strand_id
1 'polypeptide(L)'
;MSDLREPDRLSLIYRLYKVYNEVMKSEEPFDRFYFWGDMLLRDFDEVDKYMVNAQLMFKDLSKLKELDESFDFLTEEQREFLKGFWVSFEEKPAGSKEEFLKVWRKLPKVYTEYVKSLKKEKLGYEGMIHKEVAEKVMSKGVLGKNEKGEHYIFAGFNALTKAEENIISYFVGEGANCYWDIDAYYMEDKWQEAGQFFRQYRNHPVLSRTFETPPENFKGQKEIKLTGVPQRIGQAKLVGQALSENLPPPGEIERR
;
A
#
# COMPACT_ATOMS: atom_id res chain seq x y z
N MET A 1 6.31 -16.20 10.72
CA MET A 1 5.59 -16.04 9.43
C MET A 1 4.07 -16.12 9.65
N SER A 2 3.24 -15.71 8.68
CA SER A 2 1.78 -15.96 8.68
C SER A 2 1.51 -17.38 8.16
N ASP A 3 0.45 -18.01 8.67
CA ASP A 3 -0.01 -19.33 8.23
C ASP A 3 -1.10 -19.24 7.15
N LEU A 4 -1.45 -18.02 6.74
CA LEU A 4 -2.46 -17.74 5.74
C LEU A 4 -1.87 -17.85 4.33
N ARG A 5 -2.68 -18.31 3.39
CA ARG A 5 -2.34 -18.34 1.97
C ARG A 5 -3.19 -17.34 1.22
N GLU A 6 -2.58 -16.65 0.27
CA GLU A 6 -3.29 -15.77 -0.65
C GLU A 6 -3.94 -16.60 -1.78
N PRO A 7 -5.29 -16.62 -1.88
CA PRO A 7 -5.97 -17.20 -3.02
C PRO A 7 -6.02 -16.21 -4.18
N ASP A 8 -6.47 -16.66 -5.35
CA ASP A 8 -6.64 -15.77 -6.50
C ASP A 8 -7.69 -14.67 -6.23
N ARG A 9 -7.57 -13.57 -6.98
CA ARG A 9 -8.40 -12.37 -6.81
C ARG A 9 -9.90 -12.65 -6.99
N LEU A 10 -10.28 -13.50 -7.95
CA LEU A 10 -11.68 -13.84 -8.18
C LEU A 10 -12.26 -14.60 -6.99
N SER A 11 -11.49 -15.52 -6.42
CA SER A 11 -11.84 -16.24 -5.19
C SER A 11 -12.05 -15.29 -4.01
N LEU A 12 -11.18 -14.29 -3.81
CA LEU A 12 -11.35 -13.27 -2.77
C LEU A 12 -12.68 -12.50 -2.96
N ILE A 13 -12.92 -11.99 -4.16
CA ILE A 13 -14.13 -11.21 -4.48
C ILE A 13 -15.40 -12.05 -4.33
N TYR A 14 -15.39 -13.31 -4.76
CA TYR A 14 -16.54 -14.20 -4.63
C TYR A 14 -16.83 -14.57 -3.16
N ARG A 15 -15.81 -14.69 -2.32
CA ARG A 15 -15.99 -14.89 -0.87
C ARG A 15 -16.55 -13.64 -0.21
N LEU A 16 -16.03 -12.47 -0.59
CA LEU A 16 -16.55 -11.18 -0.14
C LEU A 16 -18.02 -11.01 -0.55
N TYR A 17 -18.39 -11.41 -1.77
CA TYR A 17 -19.76 -11.39 -2.27
C TYR A 17 -20.73 -12.18 -1.38
N LYS A 18 -20.36 -13.41 -0.98
CA LYS A 18 -21.19 -14.23 -0.08
C LYS A 18 -21.43 -13.53 1.25
N VAL A 19 -20.35 -13.05 1.88
CA VAL A 19 -20.44 -12.34 3.17
C VAL A 19 -21.24 -11.04 3.02
N TYR A 20 -21.02 -10.30 1.94
CA TYR A 20 -21.75 -9.07 1.65
C TYR A 20 -23.25 -9.34 1.56
N ASN A 21 -23.70 -10.31 0.76
CA ASN A 21 -25.11 -10.63 0.63
C ASN A 21 -25.73 -11.12 1.95
N GLU A 22 -25.01 -11.92 2.72
CA GLU A 22 -25.47 -12.40 4.03
C GLU A 22 -25.70 -11.26 5.04
N VAL A 23 -24.79 -10.27 5.07
CA VAL A 23 -24.85 -9.13 5.99
C VAL A 23 -25.83 -8.05 5.50
N MET A 24 -25.80 -7.77 4.20
CA MET A 24 -26.60 -6.72 3.58
C MET A 24 -28.05 -7.14 3.37
N LYS A 25 -28.32 -8.46 3.30
CA LYS A 25 -29.60 -9.03 2.82
C LYS A 25 -29.90 -8.56 1.40
N SER A 26 -28.86 -8.58 0.57
CA SER A 26 -28.93 -8.24 -0.86
C SER A 26 -29.06 -9.51 -1.68
N GLU A 27 -29.80 -9.42 -2.78
CA GLU A 27 -29.90 -10.46 -3.83
C GLU A 27 -29.18 -10.00 -5.11
N GLU A 28 -28.21 -9.09 -4.98
CA GLU A 28 -27.45 -8.58 -6.12
C GLU A 28 -26.71 -9.72 -6.85
N PRO A 29 -26.82 -9.81 -8.18
CA PRO A 29 -26.04 -10.74 -8.98
C PRO A 29 -24.53 -10.52 -8.87
N PHE A 30 -23.75 -11.59 -8.92
CA PHE A 30 -22.29 -11.53 -8.77
C PHE A 30 -21.58 -10.67 -9.82
N ASP A 31 -22.04 -10.71 -11.08
CA ASP A 31 -21.52 -9.92 -12.19
C ASP A 31 -21.61 -8.41 -11.93
N ARG A 32 -22.68 -7.95 -11.27
CA ARG A 32 -22.83 -6.55 -10.84
C ARG A 32 -21.97 -6.24 -9.62
N PHE A 33 -21.94 -7.17 -8.67
CA PHE A 33 -21.13 -7.01 -7.47
C PHE A 33 -19.63 -7.00 -7.76
N TYR A 34 -19.14 -7.70 -8.80
CA TYR A 34 -17.71 -7.92 -9.01
C TYR A 34 -16.88 -6.63 -8.99
N PHE A 35 -17.31 -5.59 -9.72
CA PHE A 35 -16.61 -4.30 -9.77
C PHE A 35 -16.59 -3.62 -8.39
N TRP A 36 -17.70 -3.72 -7.66
CA TRP A 36 -17.83 -3.18 -6.32
C TRP A 36 -17.00 -3.96 -5.28
N GLY A 37 -17.03 -5.29 -5.36
CA GLY A 37 -16.24 -6.18 -4.53
C GLY A 37 -14.75 -6.01 -4.77
N ASP A 38 -14.33 -5.72 -6.00
CA ASP A 38 -12.93 -5.40 -6.31
C ASP A 38 -12.47 -4.14 -5.61
N MET A 39 -13.28 -3.08 -5.66
CA MET A 39 -13.04 -1.82 -4.95
C MET A 39 -12.97 -2.04 -3.44
N LEU A 40 -14.00 -2.67 -2.86
CA LEU A 40 -14.05 -2.96 -1.43
C LEU A 40 -12.86 -3.82 -0.96
N LEU A 41 -12.43 -4.79 -1.77
CA LEU A 41 -11.27 -5.61 -1.45
C LEU A 41 -9.98 -4.79 -1.42
N ARG A 42 -9.79 -3.86 -2.36
CA ARG A 42 -8.65 -2.93 -2.35
C ARG A 42 -8.68 -2.05 -1.11
N ASP A 43 -9.85 -1.55 -0.74
CA ASP A 43 -9.97 -0.71 0.44
C ASP A 43 -9.65 -1.48 1.73
N PHE A 44 -10.13 -2.73 1.84
CA PHE A 44 -9.80 -3.59 2.97
C PHE A 44 -8.31 -3.93 3.02
N ASP A 45 -7.70 -4.13 1.85
CA ASP A 45 -6.27 -4.35 1.70
C ASP A 45 -5.45 -3.16 2.22
N GLU A 46 -5.80 -1.93 1.81
CA GLU A 46 -5.16 -0.70 2.26
C GLU A 46 -5.36 -0.46 3.77
N VAL A 47 -6.58 -0.63 4.28
CA VAL A 47 -6.90 -0.53 5.72
C VAL A 47 -5.99 -1.44 6.55
N ASP A 48 -5.75 -2.66 6.08
CA ASP A 48 -4.89 -3.61 6.79
C ASP A 48 -3.40 -3.33 6.59
N LYS A 49 -2.95 -2.95 5.39
CA LYS A 49 -1.56 -2.55 5.13
C LYS A 49 -1.13 -1.36 6.00
N TYR A 50 -1.99 -0.38 6.18
CA TYR A 50 -1.75 0.78 7.06
C TYR A 50 -2.12 0.52 8.52
N MET A 51 -2.53 -0.71 8.86
CA MET A 51 -2.86 -1.15 10.22
C MET A 51 -3.93 -0.26 10.89
N VAL A 52 -4.82 0.33 10.10
CA VAL A 52 -5.88 1.20 10.59
C VAL A 52 -6.88 0.37 11.40
N ASN A 53 -7.38 0.92 12.50
CA ASN A 53 -8.47 0.30 13.23
C ASN A 53 -9.76 0.44 12.43
N ALA A 54 -10.05 -0.56 11.60
CA ALA A 54 -11.22 -0.62 10.74
C ALA A 54 -12.53 -0.32 11.49
N GLN A 55 -12.70 -0.87 12.70
CA GLN A 55 -13.93 -0.65 13.48
C GLN A 55 -14.10 0.81 13.91
N LEU A 56 -13.01 1.43 14.37
CA LEU A 56 -13.01 2.83 14.78
C LEU A 56 -13.20 3.72 13.54
N MET A 57 -12.46 3.47 12.46
CA MET A 57 -12.59 4.19 11.20
C MET A 57 -14.03 4.15 10.67
N PHE A 58 -14.63 2.96 10.52
CA PHE A 58 -15.99 2.85 10.01
C PHE A 58 -17.04 3.42 10.97
N LYS A 59 -16.84 3.29 12.29
CA LYS A 59 -17.73 3.87 13.30
C LYS A 59 -17.68 5.40 13.28
N ASP A 60 -16.50 5.97 13.21
CA ASP A 60 -16.34 7.41 13.23
C ASP A 60 -16.78 8.03 11.91
N LEU A 61 -16.55 7.37 10.77
CA LEU A 61 -17.12 7.78 9.48
C LEU A 61 -18.65 7.72 9.48
N SER A 62 -19.24 6.69 10.09
CA SER A 62 -20.70 6.59 10.20
C SER A 62 -21.29 7.74 11.03
N LYS A 63 -20.60 8.15 12.10
CA LYS A 63 -20.98 9.30 12.93
C LYS A 63 -20.75 10.64 12.24
N LEU A 64 -19.61 10.80 11.56
CA LEU A 64 -19.26 12.01 10.83
C LEU A 64 -20.29 12.33 9.73
N LYS A 65 -20.71 11.32 8.98
CA LYS A 65 -21.72 11.48 7.93
C LYS A 65 -23.13 11.74 8.47
N GLU A 66 -23.38 11.41 9.73
CA GLU A 66 -24.58 11.82 10.47
C GLU A 66 -24.49 13.28 10.96
N LEU A 67 -23.28 13.85 11.06
CA LEU A 67 -23.01 15.14 11.70
C LEU A 67 -22.48 16.27 10.79
N ASP A 68 -22.02 15.99 9.56
CA ASP A 68 -21.53 16.99 8.58
C ASP A 68 -20.39 17.92 9.08
N GLU A 69 -19.60 17.52 10.10
CA GLU A 69 -18.49 18.33 10.64
C GLU A 69 -17.14 17.57 10.68
N SER A 70 -16.05 18.33 10.75
CA SER A 70 -14.67 18.06 10.32
C SER A 70 -13.94 16.82 10.87
N PHE A 71 -13.00 16.31 10.06
CA PHE A 71 -12.15 15.13 10.25
C PHE A 71 -11.03 15.29 11.32
N ASP A 72 -11.28 16.00 12.42
CA ASP A 72 -10.21 16.48 13.30
C ASP A 72 -9.51 15.40 14.15
N PHE A 73 -10.05 14.17 14.21
CA PHE A 73 -9.49 13.06 14.99
C PHE A 73 -8.65 12.05 14.19
N LEU A 74 -8.62 12.17 12.86
CA LEU A 74 -7.85 11.28 11.98
C LEU A 74 -6.44 11.83 11.80
N THR A 75 -5.46 10.93 11.67
CA THR A 75 -4.12 11.33 11.20
C THR A 75 -4.22 11.87 9.77
N GLU A 76 -3.27 12.70 9.34
CA GLU A 76 -3.31 13.27 7.99
C GLU A 76 -3.33 12.19 6.91
N GLU A 77 -2.56 11.13 7.11
CA GLU A 77 -2.55 9.92 6.27
C GLU A 77 -3.92 9.23 6.20
N GLN A 78 -4.64 9.13 7.34
CA GLN A 78 -5.99 8.59 7.36
C GLN A 78 -6.99 9.52 6.64
N ARG A 79 -6.83 10.85 6.73
CA ARG A 79 -7.68 11.79 6.00
C ARG A 79 -7.43 11.71 4.49
N GLU A 80 -6.20 11.58 4.05
CA GLU A 80 -5.85 11.41 2.64
C GLU A 80 -6.39 10.10 2.07
N PHE A 81 -6.20 8.99 2.78
CA PHE A 81 -6.80 7.70 2.44
C PHE A 81 -8.32 7.82 2.29
N LEU A 82 -8.98 8.49 3.25
CA LEU A 82 -10.41 8.69 3.19
C LEU A 82 -10.82 9.55 2.01
N LYS A 83 -10.15 10.68 1.73
CA LYS A 83 -10.46 11.52 0.55
C LYS A 83 -10.43 10.71 -0.75
N GLY A 84 -9.45 9.82 -0.94
CA GLY A 84 -9.40 8.90 -2.09
C GLY A 84 -10.56 7.90 -2.12
N PHE A 85 -10.88 7.33 -0.96
CA PHE A 85 -12.02 6.43 -0.75
C PHE A 85 -13.37 7.11 -1.02
N TRP A 86 -13.53 8.40 -0.72
CA TRP A 86 -14.80 9.13 -0.93
C TRP A 86 -15.08 9.42 -2.41
N VAL A 87 -14.05 9.78 -3.18
CA VAL A 87 -14.19 10.08 -4.63
C VAL A 87 -14.66 8.84 -5.41
N SER A 88 -14.15 7.66 -5.09
CA SER A 88 -14.56 6.40 -5.76
C SER A 88 -16.01 6.02 -5.47
N PHE A 89 -16.57 6.48 -4.35
CA PHE A 89 -17.95 6.23 -3.95
C PHE A 89 -18.97 7.23 -4.53
N GLU A 90 -18.56 8.45 -4.88
CA GLU A 90 -19.43 9.47 -5.49
C GLU A 90 -19.76 9.21 -6.97
N GLU A 91 -18.99 8.36 -7.66
CA GLU A 91 -19.23 8.04 -9.09
C GLU A 91 -20.48 7.16 -9.36
N LYS A 92 -21.26 6.79 -8.34
CA LYS A 92 -22.59 6.16 -8.55
C LYS A 92 -23.69 7.22 -8.68
N PRO A 93 -24.39 7.33 -9.83
CA PRO A 93 -25.73 7.87 -9.87
C PRO A 93 -26.74 6.80 -9.38
N ALA A 94 -27.71 7.20 -8.56
CA ALA A 94 -28.93 6.48 -8.15
C ALA A 94 -28.93 5.73 -6.81
N GLY A 95 -28.56 6.40 -5.72
CA GLY A 95 -29.01 6.04 -4.38
C GLY A 95 -29.20 7.27 -3.50
N SER A 96 -30.24 7.31 -2.67
CA SER A 96 -30.42 8.43 -1.73
C SER A 96 -29.28 8.45 -0.69
N LYS A 97 -28.98 9.62 -0.09
CA LYS A 97 -28.02 9.75 1.04
C LYS A 97 -28.27 8.68 2.12
N GLU A 98 -29.53 8.27 2.29
CA GLU A 98 -29.99 7.26 3.23
C GLU A 98 -29.59 5.82 2.85
N GLU A 99 -29.69 5.42 1.58
CA GLU A 99 -29.24 4.10 1.11
C GLU A 99 -27.72 3.98 1.21
N PHE A 100 -27.02 5.05 0.87
CA PHE A 100 -25.58 5.16 1.05
C PHE A 100 -25.21 5.00 2.54
N LEU A 101 -25.90 5.69 3.46
CA LEU A 101 -25.70 5.52 4.91
C LEU A 101 -25.98 4.10 5.42
N LYS A 102 -26.99 3.41 4.87
CA LYS A 102 -27.32 2.02 5.23
C LYS A 102 -26.18 1.05 4.89
N VAL A 103 -25.52 1.21 3.74
CA VAL A 103 -24.34 0.41 3.37
C VAL A 103 -23.20 0.66 4.34
N TRP A 104 -22.88 1.94 4.60
CA TRP A 104 -21.78 2.34 5.48
C TRP A 104 -21.90 1.81 6.91
N ARG A 105 -23.09 1.87 7.51
CA ARG A 105 -23.32 1.35 8.86
C ARG A 105 -23.09 -0.17 8.97
N LYS A 106 -23.26 -0.90 7.87
CA LYS A 106 -23.08 -2.36 7.83
C LYS A 106 -21.68 -2.79 7.38
N LEU A 107 -20.93 -1.91 6.70
CA LEU A 107 -19.59 -2.19 6.20
C LEU A 107 -18.59 -2.70 7.26
N PRO A 108 -18.51 -2.16 8.50
CA PRO A 108 -17.63 -2.74 9.53
C PRO A 108 -17.98 -4.19 9.87
N LYS A 109 -19.28 -4.55 9.80
CA LYS A 109 -19.73 -5.93 9.99
C LYS A 109 -19.33 -6.81 8.79
N VAL A 110 -19.47 -6.31 7.56
CA VAL A 110 -19.00 -7.01 6.35
C VAL A 110 -17.51 -7.31 6.46
N TYR A 111 -16.69 -6.30 6.76
CA TYR A 111 -15.24 -6.46 6.95
C TYR A 111 -14.93 -7.52 8.02
N THR A 112 -15.54 -7.42 9.20
CA THR A 112 -15.27 -8.33 10.32
C THR A 112 -15.63 -9.78 10.00
N GLU A 113 -16.80 -10.02 9.40
CA GLU A 113 -17.22 -11.38 9.01
C GLU A 113 -16.39 -11.90 7.83
N TYR A 114 -15.95 -11.04 6.91
CA TYR A 114 -15.10 -11.42 5.79
C TYR A 114 -13.73 -11.89 6.25
N VAL A 115 -13.05 -11.10 7.08
CA VAL A 115 -11.76 -11.48 7.70
C VAL A 115 -11.90 -12.78 8.48
N LYS A 116 -12.99 -12.94 9.26
CA LYS A 116 -13.27 -14.17 10.01
C LYS A 116 -13.46 -15.38 9.10
N SER A 117 -14.20 -15.22 7.99
CA SER A 117 -14.41 -16.29 7.01
C SER A 117 -13.09 -16.72 6.37
N LEU A 118 -12.22 -15.77 6.00
CA LEU A 118 -10.91 -16.06 5.44
C LEU A 118 -10.01 -16.80 6.44
N LYS A 119 -9.93 -16.31 7.68
CA LYS A 119 -9.13 -16.96 8.75
C LYS A 119 -9.58 -18.41 9.01
N LYS A 120 -10.89 -18.68 9.00
CA LYS A 120 -11.43 -20.03 9.19
C LYS A 120 -10.89 -21.02 8.16
N GLU A 121 -10.62 -20.56 6.94
CA GLU A 121 -10.09 -21.36 5.84
C GLU A 121 -8.57 -21.24 5.66
N LYS A 122 -7.88 -20.55 6.57
CA LYS A 122 -6.44 -20.23 6.47
C LYS A 122 -6.10 -19.45 5.20
N LEU A 123 -6.99 -18.54 4.80
CA LEU A 123 -6.81 -17.63 3.68
C LEU A 123 -6.63 -16.20 4.17
N GLY A 124 -5.98 -15.36 3.37
CA GLY A 124 -5.86 -13.93 3.60
C GLY A 124 -5.47 -13.21 2.32
N TYR A 125 -6.00 -12.00 2.11
CA TYR A 125 -5.42 -11.09 1.11
C TYR A 125 -4.13 -10.48 1.64
N GLU A 126 -3.31 -9.92 0.74
CA GLU A 126 -1.97 -9.40 1.03
C GLU A 126 -1.91 -8.52 2.29
N GLY A 127 -2.75 -7.48 2.39
CA GLY A 127 -2.77 -6.56 3.53
C GLY A 127 -3.10 -7.23 4.85
N MET A 128 -4.02 -8.18 4.86
CA MET A 128 -4.36 -8.98 6.03
C MET A 128 -3.17 -9.85 6.49
N ILE A 129 -2.40 -10.39 5.53
CA ILE A 129 -1.18 -11.16 5.81
C ILE A 129 -0.10 -10.23 6.39
N HIS A 130 0.14 -9.08 5.77
CA HIS A 130 1.12 -8.09 6.22
C HIS A 130 0.81 -7.62 7.64
N LYS A 131 -0.45 -7.27 7.90
CA LYS A 131 -0.94 -6.88 9.22
C LYS A 131 -0.71 -7.97 10.27
N GLU A 132 -1.04 -9.22 9.97
CA GLU A 132 -0.84 -10.33 10.91
C GLU A 132 0.64 -10.51 11.27
N VAL A 133 1.54 -10.40 10.28
CA VAL A 133 2.98 -10.49 10.50
C VAL A 133 3.47 -9.32 11.35
N ALA A 134 3.05 -8.09 11.02
CA ALA A 134 3.40 -6.89 11.79
C ALA A 134 2.88 -6.96 13.24
N GLU A 135 1.63 -7.40 13.46
CA GLU A 135 1.07 -7.59 14.80
C GLU A 135 1.85 -8.66 15.61
N LYS A 136 2.28 -9.75 14.97
CA LYS A 136 3.12 -10.78 15.62
C LYS A 136 4.47 -10.21 16.05
N VAL A 137 5.11 -9.43 15.18
CA VAL A 137 6.37 -8.73 15.48
C VAL A 137 6.20 -7.81 16.68
N MET A 138 5.20 -6.93 16.65
CA MET A 138 5.00 -5.92 17.70
C MET A 138 4.62 -6.55 19.04
N SER A 139 3.86 -7.64 19.05
CA SER A 139 3.37 -8.27 20.28
C SER A 139 4.34 -9.27 20.91
N LYS A 140 5.09 -10.03 20.10
CA LYS A 140 5.95 -11.12 20.59
C LYS A 140 7.44 -10.80 20.47
N GLY A 141 7.81 -9.78 19.69
CA GLY A 141 9.21 -9.43 19.43
C GLY A 141 9.99 -10.49 18.67
N VAL A 142 9.34 -11.53 18.13
CA VAL A 142 10.00 -12.62 17.39
C VAL A 142 9.12 -13.17 16.26
N LEU A 143 9.67 -13.25 15.04
CA LEU A 143 9.04 -13.93 13.89
C LEU A 143 9.45 -15.41 13.75
N GLY A 144 10.32 -15.89 14.65
CA GLY A 144 11.06 -17.14 14.59
C GLY A 144 12.53 -16.87 14.80
N LYS A 145 13.31 -17.87 15.21
CA LYS A 145 14.78 -17.73 15.26
C LYS A 145 15.31 -17.81 13.83
N ASN A 146 16.29 -16.99 13.50
CA ASN A 146 17.08 -17.14 12.29
C ASN A 146 18.04 -18.33 12.46
N GLU A 147 17.50 -19.54 12.55
CA GLU A 147 18.25 -20.75 12.89
C GLU A 147 19.34 -21.08 11.86
N LYS A 148 19.17 -20.59 10.63
CA LYS A 148 20.10 -20.78 9.52
C LYS A 148 21.15 -19.66 9.40
N GLY A 149 21.06 -18.61 10.22
CA GLY A 149 21.95 -17.45 10.11
C GLY A 149 21.84 -16.71 8.78
N GLU A 150 20.65 -16.69 8.17
CA GLU A 150 20.37 -16.01 6.90
C GLU A 150 20.49 -14.49 7.07
N HIS A 151 21.17 -13.82 6.13
CA HIS A 151 21.23 -12.36 6.12
C HIS A 151 20.09 -11.79 5.30
N TYR A 152 19.36 -10.83 5.85
CA TYR A 152 18.22 -10.20 5.18
C TYR A 152 18.59 -8.83 4.62
N ILE A 153 18.16 -8.57 3.39
CA ILE A 153 18.35 -7.29 2.70
C ILE A 153 17.01 -6.83 2.15
N PHE A 154 16.67 -5.57 2.43
CA PHE A 154 15.52 -4.87 1.84
C PHE A 154 16.02 -3.82 0.86
N ALA A 155 15.49 -3.78 -0.36
CA ALA A 155 15.91 -2.82 -1.39
C ALA A 155 14.75 -2.40 -2.28
N GLY A 156 14.78 -1.17 -2.77
CA GLY A 156 13.80 -0.66 -3.75
C GLY A 156 12.47 -0.18 -3.16
N PHE A 157 12.39 -0.02 -1.84
CA PHE A 157 11.22 0.56 -1.18
C PHE A 157 11.30 2.09 -1.19
N ASN A 158 10.15 2.76 -1.36
CA ASN A 158 10.03 4.22 -1.30
C ASN A 158 9.10 4.64 -0.17
N ALA A 159 7.79 4.45 -0.33
CA ALA A 159 6.78 4.73 0.70
C ALA A 159 6.32 3.40 1.32
N LEU A 160 6.78 3.11 2.53
CA LEU A 160 6.36 1.93 3.28
C LEU A 160 4.95 2.12 3.82
N THR A 161 4.14 1.07 3.70
CA THR A 161 2.92 0.94 4.50
C THR A 161 3.28 0.73 5.97
N LYS A 162 2.33 0.99 6.89
CA LYS A 162 2.63 0.86 8.32
C LYS A 162 3.01 -0.56 8.73
N ALA A 163 2.41 -1.58 8.10
CA ALA A 163 2.78 -2.97 8.31
C ALA A 163 4.21 -3.25 7.84
N GLU A 164 4.60 -2.79 6.66
CA GLU A 164 5.96 -2.94 6.14
C GLU A 164 6.98 -2.20 7.01
N GLU A 165 6.70 -0.98 7.44
CA GLU A 165 7.56 -0.21 8.34
C GLU A 165 7.85 -1.00 9.63
N ASN A 166 6.83 -1.60 10.24
CA ASN A 166 6.97 -2.42 11.45
C ASN A 166 7.79 -3.69 11.19
N ILE A 167 7.55 -4.39 10.07
CA ILE A 167 8.24 -5.63 9.72
C ILE A 167 9.71 -5.34 9.40
N ILE A 168 9.99 -4.38 8.52
CA ILE A 168 11.34 -4.01 8.11
C ILE A 168 12.11 -3.47 9.31
N SER A 169 11.50 -2.62 10.14
CA SER A 169 12.14 -2.11 11.35
C SER A 169 12.56 -3.25 12.29
N TYR A 170 11.73 -4.27 12.45
CA TYR A 170 12.11 -5.44 13.25
C TYR A 170 13.33 -6.15 12.68
N PHE A 171 13.35 -6.47 11.39
CA PHE A 171 14.50 -7.15 10.80
C PHE A 171 15.77 -6.29 10.82
N VAL A 172 15.66 -4.97 10.64
CA VAL A 172 16.79 -4.04 10.83
C VAL A 172 17.26 -4.06 12.30
N GLY A 173 16.34 -4.22 13.25
CA GLY A 173 16.61 -4.54 14.65
C GLY A 173 17.53 -5.75 14.82
N GLU A 174 17.25 -6.82 14.09
CA GLU A 174 17.98 -8.08 14.10
C GLU A 174 19.23 -8.10 13.20
N GLY A 175 19.60 -6.96 12.60
CA GLY A 175 20.83 -6.81 11.81
C GLY A 175 20.65 -6.84 10.28
N ALA A 176 19.42 -6.79 9.77
CA ALA A 176 19.19 -6.65 8.33
C ALA A 176 19.65 -5.29 7.79
N ASN A 177 20.02 -5.26 6.51
CA ASN A 177 20.34 -4.02 5.79
C ASN A 177 19.14 -3.54 4.97
N CYS A 178 19.06 -2.22 4.76
CA CYS A 178 18.07 -1.61 3.88
C CYS A 178 18.75 -0.63 2.94
N TYR A 179 18.45 -0.74 1.65
CA TYR A 179 18.96 0.13 0.59
C TYR A 179 17.81 0.91 -0.03
N TRP A 180 17.87 2.22 0.11
CA TRP A 180 16.83 3.14 -0.33
C TRP A 180 17.17 3.70 -1.71
N ASP A 181 16.17 3.80 -2.59
CA ASP A 181 16.32 4.49 -3.87
C ASP A 181 16.22 6.00 -3.63
N ILE A 182 17.36 6.62 -3.27
CA ILE A 182 17.43 8.02 -2.82
C ILE A 182 18.50 8.81 -3.58
N ASP A 183 18.28 10.12 -3.64
CA ASP A 183 19.25 11.12 -4.10
C ASP A 183 19.13 12.37 -3.23
N ALA A 184 20.24 13.10 -3.08
CA ALA A 184 20.30 14.35 -2.34
C ALA A 184 19.31 15.39 -2.90
N TYR A 185 19.01 15.34 -4.19
CA TYR A 185 17.98 16.14 -4.83
C TYR A 185 16.62 15.98 -4.16
N TYR A 186 16.18 14.76 -3.84
CA TYR A 186 14.90 14.52 -3.16
C TYR A 186 15.00 14.74 -1.65
N MET A 187 16.10 14.30 -1.03
CA MET A 187 16.25 14.25 0.42
C MET A 187 16.42 15.62 1.06
N GLU A 188 17.26 16.47 0.46
CA GLU A 188 17.71 17.71 1.09
C GLU A 188 16.82 18.91 0.75
N ASP A 189 15.97 18.79 -0.28
CA ASP A 189 14.95 19.79 -0.60
C ASP A 189 13.58 19.40 0.00
N LYS A 190 13.09 20.21 0.93
CA LYS A 190 11.80 20.00 1.61
C LYS A 190 10.60 20.15 0.66
N TRP A 191 10.77 20.82 -0.47
CA TRP A 191 9.72 20.98 -1.48
C TRP A 191 9.58 19.75 -2.38
N GLN A 192 10.56 18.82 -2.36
CA GLN A 192 10.45 17.55 -3.07
C GLN A 192 9.64 16.55 -2.23
N GLU A 193 8.40 16.32 -2.65
CA GLU A 193 7.47 15.37 -2.01
C GLU A 193 8.01 13.94 -2.03
N ALA A 194 8.72 13.55 -3.10
CA ALA A 194 9.34 12.23 -3.22
C ALA A 194 10.37 11.93 -2.10
N GLY A 195 10.92 12.96 -1.43
CA GLY A 195 11.81 12.81 -0.28
C GLY A 195 11.11 12.72 1.07
N GLN A 196 9.79 12.92 1.14
CA GLN A 196 9.05 13.08 2.40
C GLN A 196 9.18 11.85 3.30
N PHE A 197 8.86 10.67 2.79
CA PHE A 197 8.90 9.42 3.57
C PHE A 197 10.33 9.09 4.03
N PHE A 198 11.30 9.22 3.14
CA PHE A 198 12.71 9.00 3.51
C PHE A 198 13.20 9.96 4.61
N ARG A 199 12.79 11.24 4.59
CA ARG A 199 13.08 12.17 5.69
C ARG A 199 12.45 11.74 7.02
N GLN A 200 11.25 11.14 6.98
CA GLN A 200 10.64 10.57 8.18
C GLN A 200 11.43 9.35 8.67
N TYR A 201 11.81 8.43 7.78
CA TYR A 201 12.60 7.25 8.13
C TYR A 201 14.00 7.58 8.66
N ARG A 202 14.63 8.66 8.16
CA ARG A 202 15.90 9.19 8.70
C ARG A 202 15.79 9.60 10.17
N ASN A 203 14.59 9.91 10.66
CA ASN A 203 14.32 10.23 12.06
C ASN A 203 13.69 9.05 12.84
N HIS A 204 13.45 7.91 12.19
CA HIS A 204 12.84 6.75 12.84
C HIS A 204 13.84 6.05 13.78
N PRO A 205 13.43 5.60 14.98
CA PRO A 205 14.35 5.05 15.99
C PRO A 205 15.20 3.87 15.52
N VAL A 206 14.67 3.08 14.58
CA VAL A 206 15.33 1.89 14.04
C VAL A 206 15.89 2.13 12.62
N LEU A 207 15.06 2.52 11.66
CA LEU A 207 15.44 2.71 10.26
C LEU A 207 16.47 3.81 10.03
N SER A 208 16.62 4.80 10.92
CA SER A 208 17.65 5.84 10.77
C SER A 208 19.06 5.27 10.57
N ARG A 209 19.36 4.10 11.17
CA ARG A 209 20.66 3.43 11.04
C ARG A 209 20.96 2.87 9.64
N THR A 210 19.96 2.79 8.76
CA THR A 210 20.11 2.27 7.39
C THR A 210 20.31 3.37 6.35
N PHE A 211 20.33 4.63 6.77
CA PHE A 211 20.59 5.75 5.87
C PHE A 211 22.08 6.05 5.79
N GLU A 212 22.62 5.91 4.58
CA GLU A 212 23.93 6.41 4.21
C GLU A 212 23.83 7.83 3.62
N THR A 213 24.97 8.44 3.28
CA THR A 213 24.99 9.71 2.56
C THR A 213 24.34 9.52 1.18
N PRO A 214 23.26 10.27 0.85
CA PRO A 214 22.61 10.11 -0.44
C PRO A 214 23.55 10.57 -1.57
N PRO A 215 23.52 9.89 -2.74
CA PRO A 215 24.27 10.34 -3.90
C PRO A 215 23.70 11.66 -4.44
N GLU A 216 24.51 12.40 -5.21
CA GLU A 216 24.09 13.66 -5.84
C GLU A 216 23.97 13.53 -7.36
N ASN A 217 23.46 12.40 -7.85
CA ASN A 217 23.40 12.08 -9.28
C ASN A 217 22.54 13.09 -10.05
N PHE A 218 21.50 13.64 -9.43
CA PHE A 218 20.59 14.58 -10.10
C PHE A 218 21.00 16.05 -10.06
N LYS A 219 22.01 16.43 -9.25
CA LYS A 219 22.50 17.81 -9.17
C LYS A 219 23.50 18.15 -10.29
N GLY A 220 24.08 17.14 -10.94
CA GLY A 220 25.01 17.33 -12.06
C GLY A 220 24.38 18.07 -13.24
N GLN A 221 25.22 18.68 -14.07
CA GLN A 221 24.77 19.29 -15.33
C GLN A 221 24.17 18.21 -16.24
N LYS A 222 22.96 18.46 -16.75
CA LYS A 222 22.24 17.53 -17.62
C LYS A 222 22.32 18.01 -19.06
N GLU A 223 22.73 17.13 -19.97
CA GLU A 223 22.56 17.36 -21.40
C GLU A 223 21.15 16.93 -21.80
N ILE A 224 20.29 17.90 -22.13
CA ILE A 224 18.91 17.64 -22.55
C ILE A 224 18.83 17.82 -24.06
N LYS A 225 18.64 16.71 -24.78
CA LYS A 225 18.47 16.70 -26.24
C LYS A 225 16.99 16.57 -26.60
N LEU A 226 16.42 17.63 -27.18
CA LEU A 226 15.05 17.62 -27.70
C LEU A 226 15.07 17.18 -29.16
N THR A 227 14.38 16.07 -29.48
CA THR A 227 14.29 15.54 -30.84
C THR A 227 12.83 15.42 -31.26
N GLY A 228 12.44 16.09 -32.34
CA GLY A 228 11.11 15.95 -32.93
C GLY A 228 11.00 14.67 -33.74
N VAL A 229 10.09 13.77 -33.37
CA VAL A 229 9.89 12.49 -34.08
C VAL A 229 8.43 12.30 -34.44
N PRO A 230 8.10 12.13 -35.74
CA PRO A 230 6.75 11.84 -36.16
C PRO A 230 6.39 10.38 -35.85
N GLN A 231 5.12 10.16 -35.49
CA GLN A 231 4.50 8.85 -35.26
C GLN A 231 5.07 8.02 -34.08
N ARG A 232 4.22 7.22 -33.43
CA ARG A 232 4.60 6.40 -32.27
C ARG A 232 5.70 5.38 -32.60
N ILE A 233 5.69 4.82 -33.81
CA ILE A 233 6.70 3.85 -34.27
C ILE A 233 8.09 4.50 -34.38
N GLY A 234 8.15 5.75 -34.89
CA GLY A 234 9.39 6.51 -34.97
C GLY A 234 9.96 6.78 -33.58
N GLN A 235 9.10 7.17 -32.62
CA GLN A 235 9.51 7.40 -31.23
C GLN A 235 10.10 6.13 -30.61
N ALA A 236 9.44 4.97 -30.79
CA ALA A 236 9.96 3.69 -30.27
C ALA A 236 11.32 3.31 -30.86
N LYS A 237 11.52 3.51 -32.18
CA LYS A 237 12.82 3.26 -32.84
C LYS A 237 13.91 4.19 -32.31
N LEU A 238 13.61 5.48 -32.17
CA LEU A 238 14.58 6.45 -31.65
C LEU A 238 14.99 6.10 -30.22
N VAL A 239 14.03 5.75 -29.36
CA VAL A 239 14.32 5.32 -27.99
C VAL A 239 15.21 4.08 -28.00
N GLY A 240 14.91 3.08 -28.84
CA GLY A 240 15.74 1.88 -28.97
C GLY A 240 17.18 2.19 -29.41
N GLN A 241 17.35 3.08 -30.39
CA GLN A 241 18.67 3.53 -30.83
C GLN A 241 19.41 4.28 -29.70
N ALA A 242 18.75 5.25 -29.06
CA ALA A 242 19.35 6.03 -27.98
C ALA A 242 19.78 5.15 -26.81
N LEU A 243 18.97 4.15 -26.43
CA LEU A 243 19.34 3.20 -25.39
C LEU A 243 20.55 2.35 -25.80
N SER A 244 20.63 1.91 -27.06
CA SER A 244 21.79 1.13 -27.54
C SER A 244 23.10 1.93 -27.60
N GLU A 245 23.02 3.25 -27.81
CA GLU A 245 24.19 4.14 -27.85
C GLU A 245 24.68 4.53 -26.46
N ASN A 246 23.79 4.57 -25.46
CA ASN A 246 24.08 5.14 -24.13
C ASN A 246 24.13 4.11 -22.99
N LEU A 247 23.62 2.89 -23.17
CA LEU A 247 23.74 1.83 -22.17
C LEU A 247 24.94 0.92 -22.47
N PRO A 248 25.67 0.49 -21.43
CA PRO A 248 26.71 -0.52 -21.61
C PRO A 248 26.11 -1.83 -22.15
N PRO A 249 26.87 -2.60 -22.96
CA PRO A 249 26.40 -3.86 -23.49
C PRO A 249 26.01 -4.84 -22.35
N PRO A 250 25.04 -5.76 -22.59
CA PRO A 250 24.62 -6.71 -21.58
C PRO A 250 25.81 -7.54 -21.06
N GLY A 251 26.20 -7.32 -19.80
CA GLY A 251 27.33 -8.00 -19.16
C GLY A 251 28.35 -7.06 -18.49
N GLU A 252 28.35 -5.77 -18.83
CA GLU A 252 29.29 -4.75 -18.28
C GLU A 252 28.64 -3.79 -17.27
N ILE A 253 27.44 -4.10 -16.77
CA ILE A 253 26.85 -3.32 -15.68
C ILE A 253 27.64 -3.64 -14.41
N GLU A 254 28.70 -2.88 -14.16
CA GLU A 254 29.41 -2.92 -12.89
C GLU A 254 28.41 -2.63 -11.76
N ARG A 255 28.31 -3.59 -10.83
CA ARG A 255 27.59 -3.42 -9.57
C ARG A 255 28.31 -2.34 -8.77
N ARG A 256 27.82 -1.11 -8.85
CA ARG A 256 28.14 -0.06 -7.88
C ARG A 256 27.27 -0.21 -6.65
#